data_AF-A0A3P7W542-F1
#
_entry.id   AF-A0A3P7W542-F1
#
_cell.length_a   1.000
_cell.length_b   1.000
_cell.length_c   1.000
_cell.angle_alpha   90.00
_cell.angle_beta   90.00
_cell.angle_gamma   90.00
#
_symmetry.space_group_name_H-M   'P 1'
#
loop_
_entity.id
_entity.type
_entity.pdbx_description
1 polymer ?
#
loop_
_entity_poly.entity_id
_entity_poly.type
_entity_poly.pdbx_seq_one_letter_code
_entity_poly.pdbx_strand_id
1 'polypeptide(L)'
;MILLSTFTMKKIVEWLLVLSLISSDCGNLILNWLPFHLLFIFGTVSVLIILYRTYSFNDCPEASTELMKLVSEAKKDLAGRGFVFES
;
A
#
# COMPACT_ATOMS: atom_id res chain seq x y z
N MET A 1 -11.91 6.24 1.16
CA MET A 1 -11.32 6.51 2.51
C MET A 1 -11.96 5.69 3.65
N ILE A 2 -13.30 5.61 3.77
CA ILE A 2 -14.01 4.90 4.87
C ILE A 2 -13.91 3.36 4.77
N LEU A 3 -13.87 2.79 3.56
CA LEU A 3 -13.70 1.34 3.36
C LEU A 3 -12.31 0.82 3.77
N LEU A 4 -11.28 1.65 3.67
CA LEU A 4 -9.91 1.27 4.03
C LEU A 4 -9.70 1.32 5.55
N SER A 5 -10.28 2.32 6.24
CA SER A 5 -10.23 2.42 7.71
C SER A 5 -11.02 1.29 8.40
N THR A 6 -12.13 0.85 7.82
CA THR A 6 -12.89 -0.29 8.35
C THR A 6 -12.15 -1.62 8.16
N PHE A 7 -11.38 -1.78 7.07
CA PHE A 7 -10.56 -2.96 6.84
C PHE A 7 -9.33 -3.02 7.77
N THR A 8 -8.66 -1.89 7.99
CA THR A 8 -7.54 -1.81 8.93
C THR A 8 -7.98 -2.06 10.37
N MET A 9 -9.11 -1.49 10.81
CA MET A 9 -9.65 -1.73 12.15
C MET A 9 -10.00 -3.21 12.37
N LYS A 10 -10.61 -3.88 11.37
CA LYS A 10 -10.90 -5.32 11.45
C LYS A 10 -9.62 -6.16 11.55
N LYS A 11 -8.62 -5.87 10.72
CA LYS A 11 -7.33 -6.58 10.72
C LYS A 11 -6.55 -6.37 12.01
N ILE A 12 -6.58 -5.16 12.56
CA ILE A 12 -5.93 -4.82 13.83
C ILE A 12 -6.60 -5.57 15.01
N VAL A 13 -7.93 -5.61 15.04
CA VAL A 13 -8.67 -6.37 16.08
C VAL A 13 -8.42 -7.87 15.97
N GLU A 14 -8.36 -8.41 14.75
CA GLU A 14 -8.02 -9.80 14.47
C GLU A 14 -6.59 -10.14 14.93
N TRP A 15 -5.62 -9.27 14.65
CA TRP A 15 -4.24 -9.39 15.11
C TRP A 15 -4.11 -9.28 16.64
N LEU A 16 -4.87 -8.39 17.27
CA LEU A 16 -4.90 -8.22 18.72
C LEU A 16 -5.48 -9.46 19.42
N LEU A 17 -6.48 -10.10 18.82
CA LEU A 17 -7.05 -11.38 19.26
C LEU A 17 -6.05 -12.54 19.12
N VAL A 18 -5.26 -12.56 18.05
CA VAL A 18 -4.18 -13.53 17.87
C VAL A 18 -3.07 -13.32 18.90
N LEU A 19 -2.71 -12.06 19.18
CA LEU A 19 -1.70 -11.69 20.18
C LEU A 19 -2.10 -12.12 21.61
N SER A 20 -3.38 -12.01 21.97
CA SER A 20 -3.88 -12.44 23.28
C SER A 20 -3.93 -13.97 23.42
N LEU A 21 -4.12 -14.73 22.33
CA LEU A 21 -4.04 -16.20 22.33
C LEU A 21 -2.58 -16.72 22.44
N ILE A 22 -1.61 -16.01 21.88
CA ILE A 22 -0.17 -16.38 21.93
C ILE A 22 0.43 -16.17 23.34
N SER A 23 -0.17 -15.30 24.16
CA SER A 23 0.30 -15.00 25.51
C SER A 23 0.05 -16.13 26.54
N SER A 24 -0.64 -17.20 26.14
CA SER A 24 -1.09 -18.27 27.04
C SER A 24 -0.15 -19.47 27.18
N ASP A 25 1.06 -19.47 26.61
CA ASP A 25 2.01 -20.58 26.80
C ASP A 25 3.24 -20.23 27.65
N CYS A 26 3.22 -20.80 28.86
CA CYS A 26 4.19 -20.72 29.94
C CYS A 26 5.69 -20.72 29.53
N GLY A 27 6.38 -19.66 29.94
CA GLY A 27 7.75 -19.67 30.49
C GLY A 27 8.95 -20.03 29.60
N ASN A 28 8.91 -21.14 28.86
CA ASN A 28 10.06 -21.67 28.11
C ASN A 28 9.90 -21.59 26.58
N LEU A 29 8.67 -21.61 26.06
CA LEU A 29 8.44 -21.57 24.61
C LEU A 29 8.56 -20.15 24.03
N ILE A 30 8.20 -19.15 24.84
CA ILE A 30 8.25 -17.74 24.47
C ILE A 30 9.67 -17.33 24.02
N LEU A 31 10.74 -17.76 24.72
CA LEU A 31 12.11 -17.34 24.37
C LEU A 31 12.55 -17.81 22.99
N ASN A 32 12.14 -19.01 22.56
CA ASN A 32 12.53 -19.58 21.27
C ASN A 32 11.66 -19.07 20.11
N TRP A 33 10.39 -18.77 20.36
CA TRP A 33 9.44 -18.30 19.34
C TRP A 33 9.29 -16.77 19.29
N LEU A 34 9.83 -16.02 20.26
CA LEU A 34 9.85 -14.56 20.26
C LEU A 34 10.41 -13.93 18.97
N PRO A 35 11.58 -14.37 18.42
CA PRO A 35 12.15 -13.71 17.26
C PRO A 35 11.27 -13.85 16.00
N PHE A 36 10.57 -14.98 15.85
CA PHE A 36 9.65 -15.22 14.73
C PHE A 36 8.41 -14.33 14.82
N HIS A 37 7.84 -14.17 16.01
CA HIS A 37 6.69 -13.30 16.22
C HIS A 37 7.03 -11.83 16.00
N LEU A 38 8.19 -11.37 16.47
CA LEU A 38 8.65 -10.00 16.26
C LEU A 38 8.85 -9.69 14.77
N LEU A 39 9.46 -10.62 14.03
CA LEU A 39 9.62 -10.52 12.57
C LEU A 39 8.27 -10.48 11.86
N PHE A 40 7.31 -11.30 12.27
CA PHE A 40 6.00 -11.37 11.65
C PHE A 40 5.18 -10.09 11.85
N ILE A 41 5.20 -9.52 13.07
CA ILE A 41 4.60 -8.20 13.37
C ILE A 41 5.27 -7.13 12.50
N PHE A 42 6.60 -7.06 12.55
CA PHE A 42 7.37 -6.05 11.86
C PHE A 42 7.16 -6.10 10.34
N GLY A 43 7.21 -7.31 9.75
CA GLY A 43 6.98 -7.52 8.33
C GLY A 43 5.56 -7.13 7.91
N THR A 44 4.54 -7.53 8.67
CA THR A 44 3.14 -7.20 8.37
C THR A 44 2.89 -5.70 8.44
N VAL A 45 3.40 -5.01 9.46
CA VAL A 45 3.27 -3.56 9.62
C VAL A 45 3.96 -2.82 8.47
N SER A 46 5.17 -3.25 8.10
CA SER A 46 5.93 -2.66 6.99
C SER A 46 5.17 -2.76 5.66
N VAL A 47 4.68 -3.95 5.31
CA VAL A 47 3.92 -4.17 4.07
C VAL A 47 2.63 -3.35 4.07
N LEU A 48 1.90 -3.30 5.18
CA LEU A 48 0.66 -2.51 5.28
C LEU A 48 0.89 -1.01 5.07
N ILE A 49 1.96 -0.44 5.62
CA ILE A 49 2.30 0.98 5.44
C ILE A 49 2.60 1.28 3.96
N ILE A 50 3.39 0.42 3.32
CA ILE A 50 3.71 0.57 1.90
C ILE A 50 2.43 0.46 1.08
N LEU A 51 1.62 -0.58 1.29
CA LEU A 51 0.38 -0.81 0.56
C LEU A 51 -0.60 0.36 0.69
N TYR A 52 -0.76 0.91 1.91
CA TYR A 52 -1.60 2.08 2.16
C TYR A 52 -1.13 3.30 1.35
N ARG A 53 0.19 3.54 1.33
CA ARG A 53 0.77 4.68 0.62
C ARG A 53 0.67 4.52 -0.89
N THR A 54 0.89 3.32 -1.42
CA THR A 54 0.78 3.05 -2.86
C THR A 54 -0.67 3.05 -3.33
N TYR A 55 -1.59 2.49 -2.55
CA TYR A 55 -3.01 2.52 -2.85
C TYR A 55 -3.56 3.96 -2.87
N SER A 56 -3.11 4.82 -1.95
CA SER A 56 -3.47 6.24 -1.95
C SER A 56 -2.95 7.02 -3.17
N PHE A 57 -1.94 6.53 -3.88
CA PHE A 57 -1.37 7.19 -5.06
C PHE A 57 -1.98 6.69 -6.39
N ASN A 58 -2.49 5.45 -6.40
CA ASN A 58 -3.05 4.82 -7.59
C ASN A 58 -4.38 5.46 -8.03
N ASP A 59 -5.20 5.92 -7.09
CA ASP A 59 -6.54 6.43 -7.37
C ASP A 59 -6.55 7.95 -7.67
N CYS A 60 -5.61 8.44 -8.50
CA CYS A 60 -5.67 9.79 -9.05
C CYS A 60 -5.98 9.79 -10.56
N PRO A 61 -7.22 9.42 -10.95
CA PRO A 61 -7.65 9.53 -12.35
C PRO A 61 -7.56 10.99 -12.84
N GLU A 62 -7.76 11.96 -11.94
CA GLU A 62 -7.69 13.38 -12.25
C GLU A 62 -6.27 13.80 -12.68
N ALA A 63 -5.23 13.43 -11.94
CA ALA A 63 -3.85 13.73 -12.33
C ALA A 63 -3.44 13.05 -13.65
N SER A 64 -3.89 11.80 -13.89
CA SER A 64 -3.63 11.13 -15.17
C SER A 64 -4.31 11.85 -16.33
N THR A 65 -5.53 12.35 -16.14
CA THR A 65 -6.31 13.00 -17.22
C THR A 65 -5.74 14.37 -17.57
N GLU A 66 -5.31 15.15 -16.57
CA GLU A 66 -4.63 16.43 -16.77
C GLU A 66 -3.27 16.25 -17.47
N LEU A 67 -2.46 15.28 -17.01
CA LEU A 67 -1.19 14.95 -17.66
C LEU A 67 -1.39 14.51 -19.12
N MET A 68 -2.39 13.67 -19.41
CA MET A 68 -2.66 13.24 -20.78
C MET A 68 -3.12 14.39 -21.69
N LYS A 69 -3.87 15.38 -21.16
CA LYS A 69 -4.18 16.61 -21.92
C LYS A 69 -2.91 17.36 -22.31
N LEU A 70 -2.00 17.58 -21.37
CA LEU A 70 -0.72 18.26 -21.63
C LEU A 70 0.13 17.51 -22.66
N VAL A 71 0.17 16.18 -22.59
CA VAL A 71 0.86 15.33 -23.59
C VAL A 71 0.23 15.47 -24.98
N SER A 72 -1.11 15.50 -25.06
CA SER A 72 -1.82 15.66 -26.34
C SER A 72 -1.59 17.04 -26.97
N GLU A 73 -1.46 18.08 -26.15
CA GLU A 73 -1.20 19.45 -26.58
C GLU A 73 0.26 19.60 -27.03
N ALA A 74 1.21 19.05 -26.27
CA ALA A 74 2.62 18.98 -26.66
C ALA A 74 2.82 18.19 -27.96
N LYS A 75 2.11 17.06 -28.15
CA LYS A 75 2.12 16.31 -29.41
C LYS A 75 1.61 17.14 -30.59
N LYS A 76 0.56 17.95 -30.40
CA LYS A 76 0.05 18.85 -31.45
C LYS A 76 1.03 19.97 -31.79
N ASP A 77 1.68 20.58 -30.80
CA ASP A 77 2.70 21.61 -31.04
C ASP A 77 3.90 21.02 -31.81
N LEU A 78 4.34 19.82 -31.42
CA LEU A 78 5.44 19.13 -32.11
C LEU A 78 5.06 18.66 -33.53
N ALA A 79 3.81 18.22 -33.74
CA ALA A 79 3.31 17.90 -35.09
C ALA A 79 3.25 19.14 -35.98
N GLY A 80 2.85 20.31 -35.43
CA GLY A 80 2.90 21.59 -36.13
C GLY A 80 4.33 22.04 -36.49
N ARG A 81 5.34 21.56 -35.73
CA ARG A 81 6.77 21.75 -36.02
C ARG A 81 7.36 20.68 -36.96
N GLY A 82 6.54 19.76 -37.48
CA GLY A 82 6.94 18.76 -38.47
C GLY A 82 7.45 17.44 -37.91
N PHE A 83 7.29 17.18 -36.60
CA PHE A 83 7.63 15.88 -36.02
C PHE A 83 6.52 14.86 -36.26
N VAL A 84 6.85 13.75 -36.92
CA VAL A 84 5.95 12.60 -37.10
C VAL A 84 6.17 11.63 -35.95
N PHE A 85 5.15 11.43 -35.12
CA PHE A 85 5.17 10.41 -34.08
C PHE A 85 4.76 9.07 -34.70
N GLU A 86 5.72 8.16 -34.89
CA GLU A 86 5.43 6.76 -35.23
C GLU A 86 4.76 6.07 -34.03
N SER A 87 3.72 5.30 -34.31
CA SER A 87 2.77 4.71 -33.34
C SER A 87 3.26 3.43 -32.70
#